data_AF-A0ABD3Q6A5-F1
#
_entry.id   AF-A0ABD3Q6A5-F1
#
_cell.length_a   1.000
_cell.length_b   1.000
_cell.length_c   1.000
_cell.angle_alpha   90.00
_cell.angle_beta   90.00
_cell.angle_gamma   90.00
#
_symmetry.space_group_name_H-M   'P 1'
#
loop_
_entity.id
_entity.type
_entity.pdbx_description
1 polymer ?
#
loop_
_entity_poly.entity_id
_entity_poly.type
_entity_poly.pdbx_seq_one_letter_code
_entity_poly.pdbx_strand_id
1 'polypeptide(L)'
;MTIGNSASAFQRVLLFLAVVFVVSSFSDAFQITSLARRAHPDHVVRKSALRRTTLGMATWSNGQAIKEYQDFLDSGKSEMEIKDDGPSVIVRSANPSSSTLLAEAILALGKGDDVVISPGESLPAVMGDKESYPIYITVPPYELKSFIQNLDDGWKARSDDFAFFSGGKVCGCIEHTLREFGMCRDATTQVVVGFTLPTPNDYGVTFKPQDLACDIGLDSTGETKWAGESSACGKWNGAVAGRLDSNAIRCKTVFYREWRRMMWERALYDGVMNVVGAVREESTDHSDVAMFFELEASDMMWELANHLRGGLAVTLIYGFEDRLFSMAEMRGKGEMCELIDEMFDFTHNIFPGKNRMLLEYLNYAKDTRGLLQTSNVPPIPSQLGDLPSKIREGNLRADGNI
;
A
#
# COMPACT_ATOMS: atom_id res chain seq x y z
N MET A 1 2.14 37.89 38.61
CA MET A 1 1.11 36.92 39.03
C MET A 1 1.45 35.61 38.34
N THR A 2 2.27 34.79 38.99
CA THR A 2 2.84 33.55 38.44
C THR A 2 2.06 32.39 39.05
N ILE A 3 1.26 31.69 38.24
CA ILE A 3 0.53 30.49 38.65
C ILE A 3 1.41 29.29 38.31
N GLY A 4 1.75 28.52 39.35
CA GLY A 4 2.71 27.43 39.31
C GLY A 4 2.16 26.14 38.70
N ASN A 5 3.02 25.47 37.94
CA ASN A 5 2.87 24.07 37.53
C ASN A 5 3.33 23.17 38.69
N SER A 6 2.38 22.60 39.42
CA SER A 6 2.62 21.48 40.33
C SER A 6 1.71 20.30 39.99
N ALA A 7 1.90 19.70 38.82
CA ALA A 7 1.44 18.33 38.59
C ALA A 7 2.29 17.43 39.50
N SER A 8 1.65 16.85 40.51
CA SER A 8 2.34 16.12 41.57
C SER A 8 3.04 14.88 41.01
N ALA A 9 4.21 14.55 41.58
CA ALA A 9 4.98 13.35 41.24
C ALA A 9 4.12 12.05 41.29
N PHE A 10 3.02 12.09 42.04
CA PHE A 10 2.03 11.02 42.14
C PHE A 10 1.30 10.73 40.81
N GLN A 11 0.95 11.76 40.03
CA GLN A 11 0.32 11.57 38.71
C GLN A 11 1.27 10.90 37.70
N ARG A 12 2.57 11.18 37.78
CA ARG A 12 3.59 10.57 36.91
C ARG A 12 3.81 9.10 37.26
N VAL A 13 3.77 8.75 38.55
CA VAL A 13 3.88 7.35 39.01
C VAL A 13 2.64 6.55 38.62
N LEU A 14 1.44 7.13 38.71
CA LEU A 14 0.20 6.48 38.28
C LEU A 14 0.18 6.20 36.77
N LEU A 15 0.64 7.15 35.96
CA LEU A 15 0.76 6.96 34.51
C LEU A 15 1.78 5.86 34.17
N PHE A 16 2.91 5.83 34.88
CA PHE A 16 3.93 4.80 34.68
C PHE A 16 3.44 3.40 35.07
N LEU A 17 2.71 3.27 36.18
CA LEU A 17 2.10 2.00 36.60
C LEU A 17 1.00 1.54 35.64
N ALA A 18 0.19 2.46 35.11
CA ALA A 18 -0.82 2.13 34.11
C ALA A 18 -0.20 1.60 32.81
N VAL A 19 0.91 2.19 32.35
CA VAL A 19 1.65 1.72 31.16
C VAL A 19 2.27 0.34 31.41
N VAL A 20 2.85 0.11 32.58
CA VAL A 20 3.43 -1.21 32.93
C VAL A 20 2.36 -2.29 32.99
N PHE A 21 1.16 -2.00 33.52
CA PHE A 21 0.06 -2.97 33.60
C PHE A 21 -0.50 -3.34 32.22
N VAL A 22 -0.63 -2.37 31.31
CA VAL A 22 -1.07 -2.61 29.92
C VAL A 22 -0.05 -3.49 29.20
N VAL A 23 1.25 -3.21 29.36
CA VAL A 23 2.31 -4.01 28.72
C VAL A 23 2.37 -5.45 29.28
N SER A 24 2.12 -5.67 30.56
CA SER A 24 2.06 -7.03 31.13
C SER A 24 0.82 -7.81 30.68
N SER A 25 -0.35 -7.15 30.56
CA SER A 25 -1.58 -7.80 30.08
C SER A 25 -1.49 -8.23 28.60
N PHE A 26 -0.76 -7.48 27.77
CA PHE A 26 -0.50 -7.89 26.38
C PHE A 26 0.49 -9.06 26.26
N SER A 27 1.42 -9.23 27.21
CA SER A 27 2.36 -10.36 27.24
C SER A 27 1.66 -11.68 27.61
N ASP A 28 0.68 -11.65 28.52
CA ASP A 28 -0.02 -12.85 28.96
C ASP A 28 -1.06 -13.33 27.93
N ALA A 29 -1.67 -12.41 27.16
CA ALA A 29 -2.58 -12.75 26.07
C ALA A 29 -1.89 -13.51 24.92
N PHE A 30 -0.57 -13.35 24.75
CA PHE A 30 0.22 -14.05 23.73
C PHE A 30 0.69 -15.46 24.13
N GLN A 31 0.59 -15.85 25.42
CA GLN A 31 0.99 -17.20 25.85
C GLN A 31 -0.15 -18.22 25.86
N ILE A 32 -1.42 -17.79 25.85
CA ILE A 32 -2.57 -18.70 26.05
C ILE A 32 -2.94 -19.49 24.77
N THR A 33 -2.50 -19.09 23.58
CA THR A 33 -2.82 -19.80 22.32
C THR A 33 -1.90 -20.98 21.97
N SER A 34 -0.91 -21.31 22.81
CA SER A 34 0.05 -22.40 22.53
C SER A 34 -0.18 -23.71 23.32
N LEU A 35 -1.18 -23.76 24.22
CA LEU A 35 -1.37 -24.89 25.15
C LEU A 35 -2.59 -25.77 24.87
N ALA A 36 -3.00 -25.90 23.61
CA ALA A 36 -4.04 -26.86 23.20
C ALA A 36 -3.57 -27.75 22.05
N ARG A 37 -2.54 -28.57 22.27
CA ARG A 37 -2.39 -29.87 21.60
C ARG A 37 -1.31 -30.75 22.26
N ARG A 38 -1.78 -31.94 22.64
CA ARG A 38 -1.06 -33.20 22.94
C ARG A 38 -0.70 -33.47 24.40
N ALA A 39 -1.48 -34.41 24.92
CA ALA A 39 -1.21 -35.21 26.09
C ALA A 39 -0.18 -36.32 25.79
N HIS A 40 0.54 -36.67 26.86
CA HIS A 40 1.18 -37.96 27.22
C HIS A 40 2.62 -38.29 26.77
N PRO A 41 3.35 -39.08 27.60
CA PRO A 41 4.67 -38.68 28.12
C PRO A 41 5.78 -39.69 27.76
N ASP A 42 7.03 -39.28 27.83
CA ASP A 42 8.05 -40.01 28.60
C ASP A 42 9.36 -39.22 28.67
N HIS A 43 9.82 -39.06 29.91
CA HIS A 43 11.00 -38.30 30.27
C HIS A 43 12.27 -39.14 30.14
N VAL A 44 13.24 -38.66 29.35
CA VAL A 44 14.67 -38.87 29.63
C VAL A 44 15.33 -37.50 29.68
N VAL A 45 15.61 -37.04 30.90
CA VAL A 45 16.30 -35.78 31.17
C VAL A 45 17.80 -35.95 30.90
N ARG A 46 18.32 -35.29 29.85
CA ARG A 46 19.74 -34.95 29.77
C ARG A 46 19.90 -33.43 29.91
N LYS A 47 20.42 -33.02 31.07
CA LYS A 47 20.89 -31.66 31.35
C LYS A 47 22.04 -31.33 30.40
N SER A 48 21.90 -30.27 29.59
CA SER A 48 23.05 -29.62 28.97
C SER A 48 22.97 -28.10 29.19
N ALA A 49 24.16 -27.55 29.42
CA ALA A 49 24.41 -26.28 30.07
C ALA A 49 23.87 -25.05 29.32
N LEU A 50 23.30 -24.12 30.10
CA LEU A 50 23.11 -22.73 29.73
C LEU A 50 24.44 -22.11 29.24
N ARG A 51 24.58 -21.93 27.93
CA ARG A 51 25.43 -20.87 27.38
C ARG A 51 24.57 -19.63 27.24
N ARG A 52 24.79 -18.66 28.14
CA ARG A 52 24.36 -17.27 27.98
C ARG A 52 25.05 -16.71 26.72
N THR A 53 24.34 -16.69 25.61
CA THR A 53 24.57 -15.68 24.57
C THR A 53 23.69 -14.50 24.91
N THR A 54 24.30 -13.45 25.44
CA THR A 54 23.76 -12.09 25.38
C THR A 54 23.66 -11.71 23.91
N LEU A 55 22.59 -12.15 23.25
CA LEU A 55 22.06 -11.46 22.08
C LEU A 55 21.59 -10.11 22.60
N GLY A 56 22.47 -9.12 22.53
CA GLY A 56 22.07 -7.74 22.55
C GLY A 56 21.00 -7.60 21.48
N MET A 57 19.74 -7.47 21.91
CA MET A 57 18.67 -7.00 21.05
C MET A 57 19.09 -5.60 20.61
N ALA A 58 19.80 -5.51 19.50
CA ALA A 58 19.83 -4.31 18.72
C ALA A 58 18.39 -4.14 18.22
N THR A 59 17.55 -3.50 19.03
CA THR A 59 16.42 -2.75 18.51
C THR A 59 17.03 -1.70 17.61
N TRP A 60 17.02 -1.94 16.30
CA TRP A 60 17.35 -0.94 15.31
C TRP A 60 16.26 0.14 15.40
N SER A 61 16.40 1.06 16.36
CA SER A 61 15.64 2.29 16.33
C SER A 61 16.13 3.04 15.10
N ASN A 62 15.27 3.17 14.10
CA ASN A 62 15.52 4.03 12.97
C ASN A 62 15.83 5.43 13.52
N GLY A 63 17.09 5.87 13.42
CA GLY A 63 17.54 7.16 14.01
C GLY A 63 16.73 8.34 13.48
N GLN A 64 16.16 8.22 12.29
CA GLN A 64 15.26 9.21 11.72
C GLN A 64 13.86 9.20 12.38
N ALA A 65 13.33 8.04 12.78
CA ALA A 65 12.05 7.97 13.50
C ALA A 65 12.16 8.59 14.90
N ILE A 66 13.35 8.49 15.53
CA ILE A 66 13.65 9.23 16.76
C ILE A 66 13.68 10.73 16.48
N LYS A 67 14.29 11.15 15.37
CA LYS A 67 14.36 12.56 14.97
C LYS A 67 12.97 13.13 14.67
N GLU A 68 12.14 12.42 13.90
CA GLU A 68 10.75 12.81 13.62
C GLU A 68 9.92 12.91 14.90
N TYR A 69 10.13 12.01 15.86
CA TYR A 69 9.50 12.09 17.17
C TYR A 69 10.01 13.27 18.01
N GLN A 70 11.30 13.59 17.94
CA GLN A 70 11.88 14.78 18.59
C GLN A 70 11.36 16.07 17.94
N ASP A 71 11.35 16.16 16.61
CA ASP A 71 10.80 17.28 15.86
C ASP A 71 9.30 17.46 16.15
N PHE A 72 8.55 16.37 16.35
CA PHE A 72 7.16 16.40 16.82
C PHE A 72 7.04 16.98 18.24
N LEU A 73 7.85 16.51 19.19
CA LEU A 73 7.85 17.01 20.57
C LEU A 73 8.28 18.49 20.63
N ASP A 74 9.23 18.90 19.79
CA ASP A 74 9.81 20.23 19.78
C ASP A 74 8.91 21.24 19.04
N SER A 75 8.23 20.82 17.97
CA SER A 75 7.33 21.70 17.20
C SER A 75 5.99 21.93 17.89
N GLY A 76 5.53 21.01 18.74
CA GLY A 76 4.23 21.08 19.41
C GLY A 76 3.03 21.09 18.46
N LYS A 77 3.23 20.87 17.15
CA LYS A 77 2.18 20.80 16.14
C LYS A 77 1.68 19.36 16.05
N SER A 78 0.54 19.09 16.67
CA SER A 78 -0.10 17.77 16.61
C SER A 78 -0.81 17.50 15.28
N GLU A 79 -1.07 18.54 14.50
CA GLU A 79 -1.92 18.48 13.30
C GLU A 79 -1.09 18.73 12.04
N MET A 80 -1.35 17.91 11.01
CA MET A 80 -0.78 18.09 9.67
C MET A 80 -1.28 19.41 9.09
N GLU A 81 -0.41 20.16 8.41
CA GLU A 81 -0.83 21.35 7.70
C GLU A 81 -1.68 20.95 6.49
N ILE A 82 -2.98 21.20 6.57
CA ILE A 82 -3.94 20.91 5.50
C ILE A 82 -3.95 22.12 4.56
N LYS A 83 -3.55 21.91 3.31
CA LYS A 83 -3.64 22.91 2.25
C LYS A 83 -4.92 22.74 1.45
N ASP A 84 -5.54 23.83 1.05
CA ASP A 84 -6.73 23.79 0.19
C ASP A 84 -6.40 23.38 -1.25
N ASP A 85 -7.36 22.70 -1.89
CA ASP A 85 -7.35 22.43 -3.32
C ASP A 85 -7.44 23.72 -4.15
N GLY A 86 -6.82 23.71 -5.34
CA GLY A 86 -6.76 24.84 -6.24
C GLY A 86 -6.17 24.47 -7.60
N PRO A 87 -5.83 25.47 -8.44
CA PRO A 87 -5.18 25.25 -9.72
C PRO A 87 -3.90 24.44 -9.58
N SER A 88 -3.70 23.46 -10.46
CA SER A 88 -2.59 22.51 -10.39
C SER A 88 -1.97 22.23 -11.75
N VAL A 89 -0.80 21.59 -11.72
CA VAL A 89 -0.16 21.07 -12.92
C VAL A 89 -0.29 19.55 -12.92
N ILE A 90 -0.72 18.98 -14.04
CA ILE A 90 -0.85 17.53 -14.23
C ILE A 90 0.18 17.10 -15.27
N VAL A 91 1.10 16.22 -14.86
CA VAL A 91 2.19 15.73 -15.71
C VAL A 91 1.78 14.38 -16.28
N ARG A 92 1.47 14.34 -17.58
CA ARG A 92 1.11 13.12 -18.31
C ARG A 92 2.36 12.44 -18.89
N SER A 93 2.25 11.17 -19.28
CA SER A 93 3.35 10.51 -20.02
C SER A 93 3.67 11.28 -21.31
N ALA A 94 4.95 11.34 -21.66
CA ALA A 94 5.39 11.83 -22.97
C ALA A 94 5.04 10.85 -24.10
N ASN A 95 4.80 9.58 -23.77
CA ASN A 95 4.45 8.55 -24.72
C ASN A 95 2.92 8.35 -24.75
N PRO A 96 2.22 8.70 -25.85
CA PRO A 96 0.78 8.53 -25.96
C PRO A 96 0.32 7.07 -25.82
N SER A 97 1.16 6.09 -26.18
CA SER A 97 0.82 4.67 -26.04
C SER A 97 0.93 4.17 -24.60
N SER A 98 1.61 4.93 -23.73
CA SER A 98 1.82 4.63 -22.32
C SER A 98 1.04 5.58 -21.41
N SER A 99 0.18 6.44 -21.98
CA SER A 99 -0.61 7.37 -21.16
C SER A 99 -1.59 6.58 -20.30
N THR A 100 -1.40 6.67 -18.98
CA THR A 100 -2.39 6.18 -18.02
C THR A 100 -3.60 7.11 -18.07
N LEU A 101 -4.80 6.56 -17.84
CA LEU A 101 -6.02 7.36 -17.71
C LEU A 101 -6.10 8.13 -16.38
N LEU A 102 -5.00 8.14 -15.62
CA LEU A 102 -4.88 8.87 -14.36
C LEU A 102 -4.81 10.38 -14.60
N ALA A 103 -4.12 10.85 -15.64
CA ALA A 103 -4.11 12.28 -16.00
C ALA A 103 -5.53 12.80 -16.23
N GLU A 104 -6.29 12.08 -17.06
CA GLU A 104 -7.69 12.38 -17.37
C GLU A 104 -8.57 12.27 -16.14
N ALA A 105 -8.35 11.28 -15.27
CA ALA A 105 -9.07 11.14 -14.01
C ALA A 105 -8.86 12.36 -13.10
N ILE A 106 -7.60 12.75 -12.86
CA ILE A 106 -7.28 13.89 -11.99
C ILE A 106 -7.77 15.22 -12.59
N LEU A 107 -7.70 15.37 -13.92
CA LEU A 107 -8.24 16.53 -14.62
C LEU A 107 -9.78 16.61 -14.49
N ALA A 108 -10.48 15.48 -14.65
CA ALA A 108 -11.93 15.40 -14.50
C ALA A 108 -12.41 15.65 -13.06
N LEU A 109 -11.54 15.44 -12.07
CA LEU A 109 -11.78 15.75 -10.67
C LEU A 109 -11.44 17.21 -10.31
N GLY A 110 -10.76 17.92 -11.21
CA GLY A 110 -10.40 19.32 -11.05
C GLY A 110 -11.57 20.29 -11.26
N LYS A 111 -11.27 21.58 -11.07
CA LYS A 111 -12.25 22.69 -11.20
C LYS A 111 -12.21 23.39 -12.57
N GLY A 112 -11.34 22.94 -13.48
CA GLY A 112 -11.17 23.49 -14.83
C GLY A 112 -9.95 24.41 -15.01
N ASP A 113 -9.24 24.73 -13.92
CA ASP A 113 -8.08 25.64 -13.94
C ASP A 113 -6.72 24.90 -13.97
N ASP A 114 -6.76 23.58 -14.20
CA ASP A 114 -5.56 22.75 -14.23
C ASP A 114 -4.87 22.82 -15.59
N VAL A 115 -3.54 22.76 -15.59
CA VAL A 115 -2.73 22.72 -16.81
C VAL A 115 -2.09 21.35 -16.95
N VAL A 116 -2.30 20.71 -18.10
CA VAL A 116 -1.67 19.43 -18.43
C VAL A 116 -0.40 19.70 -19.24
N ILE A 117 0.73 19.19 -18.77
CA ILE A 117 2.03 19.34 -19.42
C ILE A 117 2.74 18.00 -19.62
N SER A 118 3.70 17.99 -20.52
CA SER A 118 4.59 16.83 -20.74
C SER A 118 5.90 16.99 -19.93
N PRO A 119 6.59 15.88 -19.59
CA PRO A 119 7.92 15.92 -19.00
C PRO A 119 8.88 16.80 -19.81
N GLY A 120 9.60 17.70 -19.12
CA GLY A 120 10.57 18.62 -19.73
C GLY A 120 9.98 19.95 -20.21
N GLU A 121 8.65 20.12 -20.21
CA GLU A 121 8.04 21.44 -20.36
C GLU A 121 8.27 22.27 -19.08
N SER A 122 8.41 23.59 -19.22
CA SER A 122 8.67 24.47 -18.08
C SER A 122 7.45 24.59 -17.17
N LEU A 123 7.66 24.43 -15.86
CA LEU A 123 6.62 24.65 -14.86
C LEU A 123 6.20 26.14 -14.81
N PRO A 124 4.90 26.46 -14.77
CA PRO A 124 4.43 27.84 -14.57
C PRO A 124 5.00 28.45 -13.29
N ALA A 125 5.46 29.70 -13.33
CA ALA A 125 5.96 30.36 -12.12
C ALA A 125 4.85 30.55 -11.07
N VAL A 126 3.61 30.77 -11.53
CA VAL A 126 2.42 31.01 -10.71
C VAL A 126 1.25 30.26 -11.33
N MET A 127 0.39 29.68 -10.49
CA MET A 127 -0.89 29.10 -10.89
C MET A 127 -2.00 29.80 -10.10
N GLY A 128 -2.93 30.45 -10.80
CA GLY A 128 -3.86 31.42 -10.20
C GLY A 128 -3.07 32.56 -9.57
N ASP A 129 -3.15 32.69 -8.24
CA ASP A 129 -2.45 33.70 -7.44
C ASP A 129 -1.36 33.10 -6.53
N LYS A 130 -0.95 31.84 -6.75
CA LYS A 130 -0.03 31.10 -5.87
C LYS A 130 1.25 30.68 -6.60
N GLU A 131 2.40 30.96 -5.97
CA GLU A 131 3.72 30.49 -6.44
C GLU A 131 3.96 28.99 -6.15
N SER A 132 3.32 28.48 -5.09
CA SER A 132 3.36 27.06 -4.71
C SER A 132 1.98 26.46 -4.93
N TYR A 133 1.96 25.38 -5.71
CA TYR A 133 0.76 24.68 -6.15
C TYR A 133 1.10 23.18 -6.31
N PRO A 134 0.12 22.26 -6.21
CA PRO A 134 0.38 20.84 -6.36
C PRO A 134 0.73 20.49 -7.81
N ILE A 135 1.70 19.58 -7.98
CA ILE A 135 2.11 19.04 -9.26
C ILE A 135 1.83 17.53 -9.24
N TYR A 136 0.75 17.13 -9.90
CA TYR A 136 0.31 15.74 -9.98
C TYR A 136 1.15 14.97 -11.01
N ILE A 137 1.96 14.03 -10.52
CA ILE A 137 2.81 13.19 -11.36
C ILE A 137 2.04 11.94 -11.75
N THR A 138 1.51 11.91 -12.97
CA THR A 138 0.64 10.83 -13.46
C THR A 138 1.33 9.91 -14.49
N VAL A 139 2.66 10.00 -14.59
CA VAL A 139 3.46 9.10 -15.42
C VAL A 139 3.35 7.66 -14.91
N PRO A 140 3.34 6.65 -15.80
CA PRO A 140 3.34 5.25 -15.40
C PRO A 140 4.54 4.89 -14.51
N PRO A 141 4.40 3.87 -13.65
CA PRO A 141 5.49 3.43 -12.78
C PRO A 141 6.78 3.05 -13.52
N TYR A 142 6.65 2.41 -14.68
CA TYR A 142 7.80 2.01 -15.52
C TYR A 142 8.54 3.19 -16.18
N GLU A 143 7.91 4.37 -16.27
CA GLU A 143 8.56 5.60 -16.73
C GLU A 143 9.09 6.47 -15.59
N LEU A 144 8.57 6.28 -14.37
CA LEU A 144 8.83 7.14 -13.21
C LEU A 144 10.32 7.31 -12.91
N LYS A 145 11.11 6.24 -13.01
CA LYS A 145 12.56 6.30 -12.77
C LYS A 145 13.26 7.22 -13.78
N SER A 146 12.93 7.06 -15.06
CA SER A 146 13.48 7.89 -16.13
C SER A 146 13.04 9.35 -15.98
N PHE A 147 11.78 9.58 -15.62
CA PHE A 147 11.25 10.91 -15.34
C PHE A 147 12.07 11.63 -14.26
N ILE A 148 12.28 10.99 -13.09
CA ILE A 148 12.99 11.62 -11.97
C ILE A 148 14.46 11.87 -12.30
N GLN A 149 15.11 10.97 -13.04
CA GLN A 149 16.53 11.13 -13.43
C GLN A 149 16.77 12.31 -14.37
N ASN A 150 15.76 12.67 -15.18
CA ASN A 150 15.88 13.68 -16.22
C ASN A 150 15.30 15.05 -15.81
N LEU A 151 14.98 15.26 -14.52
CA LEU A 151 14.50 16.56 -14.04
C LEU A 151 15.58 17.65 -14.15
N ASP A 152 15.21 18.79 -14.71
CA ASP A 152 16.05 19.99 -14.68
C ASP A 152 16.05 20.66 -13.30
N ASP A 153 16.87 21.70 -13.13
CA ASP A 153 17.02 22.38 -11.84
C ASP A 153 15.75 23.14 -11.42
N GLY A 154 14.94 23.60 -12.36
CA GLY A 154 13.65 24.25 -12.09
C GLY A 154 12.63 23.27 -11.51
N TRP A 155 12.58 22.06 -12.07
CA TRP A 155 11.75 20.97 -11.56
C TRP A 155 12.24 20.47 -10.19
N LYS A 156 13.56 20.29 -10.01
CA LYS A 156 14.14 19.88 -8.73
C LYS A 156 13.84 20.87 -7.61
N ALA A 157 13.87 22.17 -7.90
CA ALA A 157 13.52 23.21 -6.93
C ALA A 157 12.05 23.13 -6.46
N ARG A 158 11.19 22.44 -7.22
CA ARG A 158 9.76 22.25 -6.95
C ARG A 158 9.43 20.82 -6.53
N SER A 159 10.41 19.97 -6.20
CA SER A 159 10.17 18.55 -5.87
C SER A 159 9.24 18.34 -4.66
N ASP A 160 9.22 19.27 -3.72
CA ASP A 160 8.33 19.24 -2.55
C ASP A 160 6.86 19.44 -2.94
N ASP A 161 6.59 19.98 -4.14
CA ASP A 161 5.24 20.16 -4.67
C ASP A 161 4.72 18.94 -5.44
N PHE A 162 5.55 17.91 -5.64
CA PHE A 162 5.13 16.72 -6.35
C PHE A 162 4.15 15.88 -5.53
N ALA A 163 3.13 15.38 -6.23
CA ALA A 163 2.16 14.42 -5.74
C ALA A 163 2.23 13.16 -6.60
N PHE A 164 2.74 12.07 -6.03
CA PHE A 164 2.89 10.78 -6.69
C PHE A 164 1.74 9.83 -6.35
N PHE A 165 1.31 9.03 -7.31
CA PHE A 165 0.20 8.10 -7.16
C PHE A 165 0.69 6.65 -7.13
N SER A 166 0.03 5.83 -6.31
CA SER A 166 0.32 4.42 -6.11
C SER A 166 -0.98 3.63 -5.95
N GLY A 167 -0.90 2.32 -6.14
CA GLY A 167 -2.02 1.39 -6.00
C GLY A 167 -2.85 1.21 -7.27
N GLY A 168 -3.60 0.12 -7.31
CA GLY A 168 -4.35 -0.29 -8.48
C GLY A 168 -3.46 -0.84 -9.59
N LYS A 169 -4.11 -1.40 -10.60
CA LYS A 169 -3.45 -2.03 -11.77
C LYS A 169 -2.57 -1.08 -12.58
N VAL A 170 -2.80 0.23 -12.48
CA VAL A 170 -2.17 1.25 -13.32
C VAL A 170 -1.05 2.00 -12.61
N CYS A 171 -1.15 2.23 -11.28
CA CYS A 171 -0.14 3.01 -10.55
C CYS A 171 0.82 2.15 -9.73
N GLY A 172 0.47 0.90 -9.41
CA GLY A 172 1.38 -0.05 -8.73
C GLY A 172 2.02 0.46 -7.43
N CYS A 173 3.02 -0.27 -6.94
CA CYS A 173 3.84 0.13 -5.79
C CYS A 173 5.10 0.86 -6.27
N ILE A 174 5.17 2.16 -6.00
CA ILE A 174 6.29 3.04 -6.42
C ILE A 174 7.28 3.36 -5.30
N GLU A 175 7.10 2.79 -4.09
CA GLU A 175 7.92 3.13 -2.93
C GLU A 175 9.41 2.89 -3.19
N HIS A 176 9.75 1.79 -3.85
CA HIS A 176 11.13 1.45 -4.17
C HIS A 176 11.80 2.50 -5.06
N THR A 177 11.12 2.92 -6.13
CA THR A 177 11.60 3.95 -7.05
C THR A 177 11.78 5.29 -6.33
N LEU A 178 10.77 5.74 -5.57
CA LEU A 178 10.84 7.03 -4.86
C LEU A 178 11.94 7.04 -3.79
N ARG A 179 12.15 5.91 -3.10
CA ARG A 179 13.19 5.78 -2.08
C ARG A 179 14.59 5.92 -2.66
N GLU A 180 14.83 5.44 -3.88
CA GLU A 180 16.12 5.56 -4.58
C GLU A 180 16.54 7.03 -4.76
N PHE A 181 15.57 7.93 -4.96
CA PHE A 181 15.79 9.37 -5.18
C PHE A 181 15.52 10.24 -3.96
N GLY A 182 15.21 9.66 -2.80
CA GLY A 182 14.87 10.41 -1.59
C GLY A 182 13.54 11.18 -1.66
N MET A 183 12.65 10.85 -2.60
CA MET A 183 11.34 11.48 -2.81
C MET A 183 10.20 10.71 -2.12
N CYS A 184 10.52 10.08 -1.00
CA CYS A 184 9.64 9.20 -0.24
C CYS A 184 9.62 9.71 1.20
N ARG A 185 8.44 9.79 1.84
CA ARG A 185 8.12 10.33 3.21
C ARG A 185 7.32 11.63 3.19
N ASP A 186 7.01 12.15 4.39
CA ASP A 186 6.10 13.27 4.66
C ASP A 186 6.45 14.59 3.95
N ALA A 187 7.67 14.78 3.43
CA ALA A 187 8.01 15.98 2.66
C ALA A 187 7.34 16.00 1.27
N THR A 188 7.18 14.84 0.66
CA THR A 188 6.65 14.68 -0.69
C THR A 188 5.22 14.13 -0.61
N THR A 189 4.33 14.61 -1.47
CA THR A 189 2.94 14.16 -1.42
C THR A 189 2.83 12.79 -2.10
N GLN A 190 2.16 11.86 -1.44
CA GLN A 190 1.98 10.50 -1.94
C GLN A 190 0.52 10.09 -1.74
N VAL A 191 -0.04 9.44 -2.75
CA VAL A 191 -1.47 9.12 -2.83
C VAL A 191 -1.64 7.63 -3.15
N VAL A 192 -2.49 6.95 -2.39
CA VAL A 192 -3.03 5.64 -2.77
C VAL A 192 -4.34 5.86 -3.49
N VAL A 193 -4.46 5.32 -4.70
CA VAL A 193 -5.66 5.43 -5.53
C VAL A 193 -6.74 4.47 -5.01
N GLY A 194 -7.87 5.04 -4.60
CA GLY A 194 -9.08 4.32 -4.17
C GLY A 194 -10.32 4.75 -4.97
N PHE A 195 -10.14 5.01 -6.27
CA PHE A 195 -11.22 5.39 -7.18
C PHE A 195 -11.05 4.73 -8.55
N THR A 196 -12.14 4.66 -9.32
CA THR A 196 -12.11 4.12 -10.68
C THR A 196 -11.42 5.09 -11.64
N LEU A 197 -10.61 4.55 -12.55
CA LEU A 197 -10.14 5.33 -13.69
C LEU A 197 -11.23 5.37 -14.77
N PRO A 198 -11.32 6.46 -15.57
CA PRO A 198 -12.20 6.49 -16.73
C PRO A 198 -11.88 5.31 -17.65
N THR A 199 -12.90 4.70 -18.25
CA THR A 199 -12.72 3.69 -19.30
C THR A 199 -13.06 4.33 -20.64
N PRO A 200 -12.24 4.17 -21.70
CA PRO A 200 -12.62 4.62 -23.03
C PRO A 200 -13.88 3.87 -23.48
N ASN A 201 -14.88 4.56 -24.02
CA ASN A 201 -16.01 3.91 -24.69
C ASN A 201 -16.19 4.47 -26.10
N ASP A 202 -16.99 3.76 -26.92
CA ASP A 202 -17.26 4.11 -28.33
C ASP A 202 -17.90 5.51 -28.51
N TYR A 203 -18.38 6.14 -27.44
CA TYR A 203 -19.01 7.46 -27.42
C TYR A 203 -18.14 8.54 -26.76
N GLY A 204 -16.88 8.22 -26.39
CA GLY A 204 -15.91 9.11 -25.75
C GLY A 204 -15.50 8.69 -24.33
N VAL A 205 -14.96 9.63 -23.56
CA VAL A 205 -14.61 9.44 -22.14
C VAL A 205 -15.77 9.98 -21.31
N THR A 206 -16.76 9.15 -20.96
CA THR A 206 -17.99 9.61 -20.27
C THR A 206 -18.09 9.15 -18.82
N PHE A 207 -16.97 8.81 -18.16
CA PHE A 207 -17.03 8.40 -16.76
C PHE A 207 -16.14 9.26 -15.88
N LYS A 208 -16.79 10.06 -15.04
CA LYS A 208 -16.14 10.70 -13.90
C LYS A 208 -15.65 9.61 -12.94
N PRO A 209 -14.44 9.73 -12.38
CA PRO A 209 -13.95 8.77 -11.39
C PRO A 209 -14.96 8.55 -10.25
N GLN A 210 -15.09 7.32 -9.80
CA GLN A 210 -16.02 6.92 -8.73
C GLN A 210 -15.28 6.31 -7.54
N ASP A 211 -15.82 6.52 -6.34
CA ASP A 211 -15.29 5.98 -5.10
C ASP A 211 -15.29 4.45 -5.11
N LEU A 212 -14.13 3.84 -4.85
CA LEU A 212 -14.02 2.39 -4.66
C LEU A 212 -14.20 1.99 -3.20
N ALA A 213 -14.30 2.95 -2.27
CA ALA A 213 -14.44 2.63 -0.86
C ALA A 213 -15.69 1.78 -0.59
N CYS A 214 -15.51 0.80 0.31
CA CYS A 214 -16.53 -0.12 0.78
C CYS A 214 -16.72 0.01 2.28
N ASP A 215 -17.97 0.17 2.70
CA ASP A 215 -18.35 0.11 4.12
C ASP A 215 -18.29 -1.35 4.55
N ILE A 216 -17.42 -1.66 5.51
CA ILE A 216 -17.25 -3.02 6.04
C ILE A 216 -17.68 -3.10 7.51
N GLY A 217 -18.58 -2.21 7.92
CA GLY A 217 -19.16 -2.15 9.26
C GLY A 217 -18.47 -1.15 10.17
N LEU A 218 -18.72 -1.29 11.46
CA LEU A 218 -18.19 -0.40 12.48
C LEU A 218 -16.93 -0.97 13.13
N ASP A 219 -15.99 -0.10 13.45
CA ASP A 219 -14.83 -0.45 14.26
C ASP A 219 -15.18 -0.57 15.76
N SER A 220 -14.18 -0.87 16.58
CA SER A 220 -14.37 -1.00 18.04
C SER A 220 -14.81 0.28 18.75
N THR A 221 -14.69 1.44 18.08
CA THR A 221 -15.09 2.75 18.59
C THR A 221 -16.46 3.21 18.07
N GLY A 222 -17.06 2.44 17.15
CA GLY A 222 -18.33 2.76 16.52
C GLY A 222 -18.19 3.63 15.28
N GLU A 223 -16.97 3.85 14.77
CA GLU A 223 -16.72 4.57 13.52
C GLU A 223 -16.83 3.63 12.33
N THR A 224 -17.31 4.12 11.19
CA THR A 224 -17.40 3.31 9.98
C THR A 224 -16.00 2.94 9.48
N LYS A 225 -15.76 1.65 9.32
CA LYS A 225 -14.55 1.08 8.78
C LYS A 225 -14.69 0.98 7.26
N TRP A 226 -13.73 1.56 6.55
CA TRP A 226 -13.70 1.53 5.10
C TRP A 226 -12.59 0.59 4.58
N ALA A 227 -12.85 -0.04 3.44
CA ALA A 227 -11.86 -0.77 2.65
C ALA A 227 -11.74 -0.12 1.27
N GLY A 228 -10.55 -0.12 0.67
CA GLY A 228 -10.34 0.40 -0.68
C GLY A 228 -10.45 1.93 -0.84
N GLU A 229 -10.51 2.69 0.26
CA GLU A 229 -10.55 4.16 0.22
C GLU A 229 -9.22 4.76 -0.29
N SER A 230 -9.29 5.96 -0.88
CA SER A 230 -8.08 6.69 -1.23
C SER A 230 -7.39 7.18 0.04
N SER A 231 -6.07 7.36 0.01
CA SER A 231 -5.35 8.00 1.11
C SER A 231 -4.24 8.89 0.60
N ALA A 232 -3.96 9.97 1.31
CA ALA A 232 -2.91 10.93 0.96
C ALA A 232 -2.07 11.32 2.18
N CYS A 233 -0.76 11.42 1.98
CA CYS A 233 0.19 11.99 2.95
C CYS A 233 1.05 13.08 2.31
N GLY A 234 1.75 13.86 3.13
CA GLY A 234 2.69 14.89 2.71
C GLY A 234 2.08 16.28 2.49
N LYS A 235 2.88 17.19 1.94
CA LYS A 235 2.60 18.65 1.85
C LYS A 235 1.23 19.02 1.26
N TRP A 236 0.78 18.28 0.24
CA TRP A 236 -0.45 18.56 -0.51
C TRP A 236 -1.58 17.55 -0.21
N ASN A 237 -1.50 16.82 0.90
CA ASN A 237 -2.51 15.84 1.29
C ASN A 237 -3.93 16.44 1.37
N GLY A 238 -4.07 17.63 1.92
CA GLY A 238 -5.34 18.37 2.02
C GLY A 238 -5.91 18.76 0.66
N ALA A 239 -5.05 19.15 -0.28
CA ALA A 239 -5.48 19.53 -1.62
C ALA A 239 -5.97 18.30 -2.38
N VAL A 240 -5.27 17.17 -2.27
CA VAL A 240 -5.74 15.88 -2.82
C VAL A 240 -7.07 15.48 -2.20
N ALA A 241 -7.17 15.52 -0.86
CA ALA A 241 -8.39 15.12 -0.16
C ALA A 241 -9.58 16.02 -0.50
N GLY A 242 -9.39 17.34 -0.52
CA GLY A 242 -10.43 18.30 -0.89
C GLY A 242 -10.87 18.16 -2.35
N ARG A 243 -9.94 17.85 -3.26
CA ARG A 243 -10.26 17.54 -4.65
C ARG A 243 -11.11 16.27 -4.77
N LEU A 244 -10.77 15.21 -4.05
CA LEU A 244 -11.54 13.95 -4.06
C LEU A 244 -12.91 14.11 -3.38
N ASP A 245 -12.97 14.80 -2.24
CA ASP A 245 -14.20 15.04 -1.48
C ASP A 245 -15.22 15.88 -2.27
N SER A 246 -14.76 16.90 -3.01
CA SER A 246 -15.59 17.71 -3.92
C SER A 246 -16.27 16.87 -5.02
N ASN A 247 -15.80 15.64 -5.23
CA ASN A 247 -16.31 14.70 -6.20
C ASN A 247 -16.94 13.44 -5.57
N ALA A 248 -17.24 13.50 -4.26
CA ALA A 248 -17.80 12.38 -3.48
C ALA A 248 -16.92 11.12 -3.48
N ILE A 249 -15.59 11.29 -3.54
CA ILE A 249 -14.60 10.22 -3.40
C ILE A 249 -13.95 10.34 -2.03
N ARG A 250 -13.95 9.25 -1.27
CA ARG A 250 -13.32 9.23 0.05
C ARG A 250 -11.80 9.27 -0.07
N CYS A 251 -11.19 10.17 0.70
CA CYS A 251 -9.75 10.27 0.82
C CYS A 251 -9.34 10.53 2.26
N LYS A 252 -8.65 9.58 2.87
CA LYS A 252 -8.11 9.73 4.22
C LYS A 252 -6.77 10.45 4.19
N THR A 253 -6.66 11.60 4.85
CA THR A 253 -5.36 12.26 5.08
C THR A 253 -4.66 11.62 6.26
N VAL A 254 -3.45 11.10 6.06
CA VAL A 254 -2.71 10.37 7.09
C VAL A 254 -1.21 10.71 7.06
N PHE A 255 -0.50 10.35 8.13
CA PHE A 255 0.97 10.39 8.14
C PHE A 255 1.57 9.29 7.25
N TYR A 256 2.80 9.52 6.77
CA TYR A 256 3.49 8.58 5.86
C TYR A 256 3.49 7.13 6.36
N ARG A 257 3.67 6.90 7.67
CA ARG A 257 3.67 5.54 8.23
C ARG A 257 2.34 4.82 8.04
N GLU A 258 1.22 5.52 8.12
CA GLU A 258 -0.10 4.94 7.91
C GLU A 258 -0.41 4.81 6.41
N TRP A 259 -0.10 5.84 5.62
CA TRP A 259 -0.16 5.78 4.15
C TRP A 259 0.59 4.57 3.61
N ARG A 260 1.82 4.34 4.09
CA ARG A 260 2.67 3.22 3.67
C ARG A 260 2.00 1.86 3.94
N ARG A 261 1.28 1.72 5.06
CA ARG A 261 0.54 0.49 5.36
C ARG A 261 -0.62 0.29 4.40
N MET A 262 -1.37 1.34 4.09
CA MET A 262 -2.48 1.31 3.12
C MET A 262 -2.00 1.02 1.70
N MET A 263 -0.86 1.61 1.29
CA MET A 263 -0.24 1.37 -0.01
C MET A 263 0.18 -0.08 -0.18
N TRP A 264 0.86 -0.67 0.82
CA TRP A 264 1.23 -2.08 0.78
C TRP A 264 0.04 -3.04 0.88
N GLU A 265 -1.01 -2.65 1.59
CA GLU A 265 -2.26 -3.40 1.62
C GLU A 265 -2.94 -3.41 0.25
N ARG A 266 -2.97 -2.26 -0.45
CA ARG A 266 -3.45 -2.19 -1.83
C ARG A 266 -2.58 -3.00 -2.78
N ALA A 267 -1.26 -2.91 -2.66
CA ALA A 267 -0.33 -3.72 -3.46
C ALA A 267 -0.53 -5.22 -3.23
N LEU A 268 -0.84 -5.63 -1.99
CA LEU A 268 -1.17 -7.01 -1.66
C LEU A 268 -2.45 -7.48 -2.36
N TYR A 269 -3.50 -6.66 -2.33
CA TYR A 269 -4.75 -6.93 -3.06
C TYR A 269 -4.50 -7.10 -4.56
N ASP A 270 -3.84 -6.11 -5.18
CA ASP A 270 -3.60 -6.12 -6.62
C ASP A 270 -2.70 -7.31 -7.02
N GLY A 271 -1.65 -7.61 -6.25
CA GLY A 271 -0.75 -8.73 -6.55
C GLY A 271 -1.39 -10.11 -6.37
N VAL A 272 -2.18 -10.33 -5.31
CA VAL A 272 -2.77 -11.64 -5.02
C VAL A 272 -3.99 -11.92 -5.89
N MET A 273 -4.95 -10.98 -5.98
CA MET A 273 -6.19 -11.23 -6.72
C MET A 273 -5.90 -11.49 -8.20
N ASN A 274 -5.02 -10.69 -8.80
CA ASN A 274 -4.67 -10.86 -10.21
C ASN A 274 -3.92 -12.17 -10.48
N VAL A 275 -2.91 -12.52 -9.67
CA VAL A 275 -2.13 -13.74 -9.92
C VAL A 275 -2.97 -15.01 -9.71
N VAL A 276 -3.81 -15.04 -8.68
CA VAL A 276 -4.66 -16.20 -8.37
C VAL A 276 -5.74 -16.38 -9.43
N GLY A 277 -6.35 -15.31 -9.94
CA GLY A 277 -7.37 -15.40 -10.98
C GLY A 277 -6.81 -15.60 -12.40
N ALA A 278 -5.67 -14.98 -12.74
CA ALA A 278 -5.13 -15.04 -14.10
C ALA A 278 -4.61 -16.44 -14.51
N VAL A 279 -4.30 -17.30 -13.55
CA VAL A 279 -3.83 -18.67 -13.82
C VAL A 279 -4.97 -19.66 -14.10
N ARG A 280 -6.23 -19.23 -13.95
CA ARG A 280 -7.40 -20.09 -14.15
C ARG A 280 -7.66 -20.34 -15.64
N GLU A 281 -8.31 -21.46 -15.92
CA GLU A 281 -8.66 -21.82 -17.30
C GLU A 281 -9.78 -20.91 -17.83
N GLU A 282 -10.75 -20.60 -16.97
CA GLU A 282 -11.85 -19.70 -17.25
C GLU A 282 -11.50 -18.24 -16.88
N SER A 283 -12.10 -17.29 -17.60
CA SER A 283 -12.01 -15.87 -17.25
C SER A 283 -12.57 -15.67 -15.85
N THR A 284 -11.73 -15.17 -14.95
CA THR A 284 -12.01 -15.04 -13.52
C THR A 284 -11.89 -13.58 -13.13
N ASP A 285 -12.88 -13.04 -12.45
CA ASP A 285 -12.81 -11.70 -11.87
C ASP A 285 -12.40 -11.72 -10.39
N HIS A 286 -12.14 -10.54 -9.81
CA HIS A 286 -11.70 -10.46 -8.42
C HIS A 286 -12.76 -11.00 -7.44
N SER A 287 -14.05 -10.89 -7.76
CA SER A 287 -15.13 -11.45 -6.94
C SER A 287 -15.10 -12.98 -6.97
N ASP A 288 -14.85 -13.59 -8.12
CA ASP A 288 -14.71 -15.04 -8.25
C ASP A 288 -13.51 -15.57 -7.43
N VAL A 289 -12.40 -14.82 -7.41
CA VAL A 289 -11.25 -15.14 -6.54
C VAL A 289 -11.65 -15.16 -5.07
N ALA A 290 -12.37 -14.14 -4.62
CA ALA A 290 -12.85 -14.07 -3.24
C ALA A 290 -13.81 -15.21 -2.89
N MET A 291 -14.71 -15.59 -3.80
CA MET A 291 -15.75 -16.58 -3.52
C MET A 291 -15.29 -18.04 -3.64
N PHE A 292 -14.43 -18.34 -4.61
CA PHE A 292 -14.10 -19.72 -4.97
C PHE A 292 -12.67 -20.12 -4.65
N PHE A 293 -11.77 -19.15 -4.50
CA PHE A 293 -10.33 -19.35 -4.30
C PHE A 293 -9.82 -18.67 -3.02
N GLU A 294 -10.72 -18.37 -2.08
CA GLU A 294 -10.45 -17.69 -0.80
C GLU A 294 -9.25 -18.28 -0.07
N LEU A 295 -9.20 -19.60 0.12
CA LEU A 295 -8.13 -20.27 0.85
C LEU A 295 -6.75 -20.08 0.21
N GLU A 296 -6.69 -20.06 -1.13
CA GLU A 296 -5.43 -19.88 -1.85
C GLU A 296 -4.97 -18.42 -1.81
N ALA A 297 -5.90 -17.49 -2.01
CA ALA A 297 -5.63 -16.07 -1.86
C ALA A 297 -5.20 -15.72 -0.43
N SER A 298 -5.89 -16.26 0.59
CA SER A 298 -5.58 -16.13 2.01
C SER A 298 -4.18 -16.61 2.36
N ASP A 299 -3.83 -17.85 1.98
CA ASP A 299 -2.51 -18.43 2.23
C ASP A 299 -1.39 -17.57 1.61
N MET A 300 -1.60 -17.10 0.38
CA MET A 300 -0.65 -16.23 -0.32
C MET A 300 -0.55 -14.86 0.38
N MET A 301 -1.69 -14.25 0.75
CA MET A 301 -1.73 -12.98 1.47
C MET A 301 -0.93 -13.04 2.78
N TRP A 302 -1.09 -14.11 3.56
CA TRP A 302 -0.35 -14.30 4.81
C TRP A 302 1.14 -14.56 4.60
N GLU A 303 1.52 -15.29 3.54
CA GLU A 303 2.94 -15.45 3.16
C GLU A 303 3.58 -14.09 2.90
N LEU A 304 2.97 -13.27 2.03
CA LEU A 304 3.48 -11.96 1.64
C LEU A 304 3.51 -11.00 2.83
N ALA A 305 2.44 -10.95 3.64
CA ALA A 305 2.37 -10.08 4.82
C ALA A 305 3.48 -10.39 5.86
N ASN A 306 3.83 -11.66 6.05
CA ASN A 306 4.91 -12.05 6.95
C ASN A 306 6.28 -11.58 6.45
N HIS A 307 6.54 -11.67 5.14
CA HIS A 307 7.79 -11.17 4.57
C HIS A 307 7.85 -9.64 4.52
N LEU A 308 6.73 -8.94 4.33
CA LEU A 308 6.67 -7.47 4.47
C LEU A 308 7.12 -7.02 5.86
N ARG A 309 6.68 -7.72 6.90
CA ARG A 309 7.11 -7.45 8.29
C ARG A 309 8.61 -7.66 8.47
N GLY A 310 9.14 -8.78 7.98
CA GLY A 310 10.55 -9.14 8.15
C GLY A 310 11.53 -8.33 7.28
N GLY A 311 11.15 -8.07 6.02
CA GLY A 311 12.03 -7.45 5.02
C GLY A 311 11.95 -5.93 4.94
N LEU A 312 10.76 -5.35 5.17
CA LEU A 312 10.50 -3.91 5.00
C LEU A 312 10.02 -3.20 6.27
N ALA A 313 9.91 -3.94 7.38
CA ALA A 313 9.33 -3.47 8.65
C ALA A 313 7.93 -2.87 8.47
N VAL A 314 7.13 -3.44 7.56
CA VAL A 314 5.74 -3.04 7.32
C VAL A 314 4.83 -4.05 8.00
N THR A 315 4.02 -3.58 8.94
CA THR A 315 2.92 -4.36 9.52
C THR A 315 1.63 -3.81 8.94
N LEU A 316 0.90 -4.65 8.18
CA LEU A 316 -0.40 -4.29 7.61
C LEU A 316 -1.42 -3.98 8.72
N ILE A 317 -2.47 -3.26 8.36
CA ILE A 317 -3.50 -2.84 9.32
C ILE A 317 -4.27 -4.08 9.79
N TYR A 318 -4.61 -4.16 11.08
CA TYR A 318 -5.30 -5.32 11.65
C TYR A 318 -6.59 -5.67 10.88
N GLY A 319 -6.81 -6.95 10.58
CA GLY A 319 -7.92 -7.40 9.73
C GLY A 319 -7.80 -6.95 8.28
N PHE A 320 -6.57 -6.95 7.73
CA PHE A 320 -6.31 -6.63 6.32
C PHE A 320 -6.97 -7.64 5.40
N GLU A 321 -6.91 -8.91 5.73
CA GLU A 321 -7.54 -9.99 4.97
C GLU A 321 -9.03 -9.73 4.75
N ASP A 322 -9.79 -9.50 5.82
CA ASP A 322 -11.21 -9.16 5.74
C ASP A 322 -11.45 -7.92 4.86
N ARG A 323 -10.62 -6.87 4.97
CA ARG A 323 -10.73 -5.67 4.13
C ARG A 323 -10.53 -5.98 2.65
N LEU A 324 -9.53 -6.78 2.34
CA LEU A 324 -9.18 -7.11 0.96
C LEU A 324 -10.21 -8.03 0.32
N PHE A 325 -10.73 -9.01 1.06
CA PHE A 325 -11.82 -9.86 0.57
C PHE A 325 -13.13 -9.07 0.42
N SER A 326 -13.52 -8.25 1.39
CA SER A 326 -14.70 -7.39 1.25
C SER A 326 -14.61 -6.45 0.06
N MET A 327 -13.42 -5.91 -0.24
CA MET A 327 -13.21 -5.10 -1.44
C MET A 327 -13.45 -5.92 -2.72
N ALA A 328 -12.92 -7.14 -2.80
CA ALA A 328 -13.14 -8.03 -3.95
C ALA A 328 -14.60 -8.47 -4.10
N GLU A 329 -15.28 -8.81 -3.01
CA GLU A 329 -16.70 -9.20 -3.03
C GLU A 329 -17.62 -8.06 -3.46
N MET A 330 -17.36 -6.84 -2.97
CA MET A 330 -18.25 -5.69 -3.19
C MET A 330 -17.94 -4.93 -4.48
N ARG A 331 -16.68 -4.96 -4.96
CA ARG A 331 -16.21 -4.16 -6.12
C ARG A 331 -15.53 -4.98 -7.21
N GLY A 332 -15.14 -6.21 -6.92
CA GLY A 332 -14.36 -7.04 -7.83
C GLY A 332 -15.16 -7.66 -8.98
N LYS A 333 -16.50 -7.60 -8.93
CA LYS A 333 -17.34 -8.12 -10.01
C LYS A 333 -17.12 -7.35 -11.31
N GLY A 334 -16.72 -8.05 -12.36
CA GLY A 334 -16.35 -7.46 -13.65
C GLY A 334 -14.93 -6.88 -13.69
N GLU A 335 -14.19 -6.88 -12.59
CA GLU A 335 -12.76 -6.55 -12.56
C GLU A 335 -11.95 -7.82 -12.88
N MET A 336 -11.68 -8.04 -14.16
CA MET A 336 -10.99 -9.25 -14.64
C MET A 336 -9.57 -9.35 -14.08
N CYS A 337 -9.19 -10.53 -13.61
CA CYS A 337 -7.83 -10.80 -13.12
C CYS A 337 -6.84 -10.85 -14.29
N GLU A 338 -5.85 -9.97 -14.28
CA GLU A 338 -4.91 -9.81 -15.39
C GLU A 338 -3.48 -9.60 -14.91
N LEU A 339 -2.53 -10.22 -15.62
CA LEU A 339 -1.10 -10.03 -15.40
C LEU A 339 -0.55 -9.15 -16.52
N ILE A 340 -0.12 -7.95 -16.16
CA ILE A 340 0.43 -6.97 -17.10
C ILE A 340 1.96 -7.00 -17.01
N ASP A 341 2.61 -7.43 -18.09
CA ASP A 341 4.07 -7.63 -18.15
C ASP A 341 4.86 -6.38 -17.73
N GLU A 342 4.49 -5.20 -18.24
CA GLU A 342 5.16 -3.92 -17.96
C GLU A 342 5.01 -3.48 -16.49
N MET A 343 3.97 -3.97 -15.80
CA MET A 343 3.70 -3.67 -14.40
C MET A 343 4.27 -4.73 -13.45
N PHE A 344 4.90 -5.78 -13.97
CA PHE A 344 5.41 -6.89 -13.17
C PHE A 344 6.29 -6.42 -12.00
N ASP A 345 7.23 -5.50 -12.28
CA ASP A 345 8.17 -4.94 -11.29
C ASP A 345 7.54 -3.94 -10.32
N PHE A 346 6.27 -3.59 -10.52
CA PHE A 346 5.52 -2.65 -9.68
C PHE A 346 4.35 -3.29 -8.94
N THR A 347 3.96 -4.51 -9.31
CA THR A 347 2.82 -5.21 -8.69
C THR A 347 3.21 -6.56 -8.09
N HIS A 348 4.05 -7.34 -8.77
CA HIS A 348 4.30 -8.74 -8.37
C HIS A 348 5.74 -8.96 -7.87
N ASN A 349 6.74 -8.29 -8.47
CA ASN A 349 8.14 -8.38 -8.08
C ASN A 349 8.57 -7.28 -7.09
N ILE A 350 7.65 -6.94 -6.18
CA ILE A 350 7.85 -5.91 -5.15
C ILE A 350 7.95 -6.50 -3.74
N PHE A 351 7.47 -7.73 -3.55
CA PHE A 351 7.41 -8.32 -2.22
C PHE A 351 8.79 -8.85 -1.81
N PRO A 352 9.30 -8.46 -0.64
CA PRO A 352 10.59 -8.96 -0.15
C PRO A 352 10.50 -10.45 0.20
N GLY A 353 11.65 -11.09 0.34
CA GLY A 353 11.74 -12.47 0.83
C GLY A 353 11.56 -13.54 -0.25
N LYS A 354 11.43 -14.79 0.19
CA LYS A 354 11.24 -15.95 -0.68
C LYS A 354 9.77 -16.35 -0.65
N ASN A 355 8.95 -15.61 -1.38
CA ASN A 355 7.50 -15.83 -1.48
C ASN A 355 7.23 -17.02 -2.40
N ARG A 356 7.27 -18.22 -1.83
CA ARG A 356 7.24 -19.47 -2.59
C ARG A 356 5.95 -19.58 -3.38
N MET A 357 4.81 -19.34 -2.72
CA MET A 357 3.50 -19.54 -3.34
C MET A 357 3.29 -18.53 -4.46
N LEU A 358 3.65 -17.26 -4.24
CA LEU A 358 3.62 -16.25 -5.29
C LEU A 358 4.51 -16.64 -6.48
N LEU A 359 5.76 -17.04 -6.23
CA LEU A 359 6.69 -17.44 -7.31
C LEU A 359 6.21 -18.68 -8.06
N GLU A 360 5.64 -19.66 -7.37
CA GLU A 360 5.02 -20.83 -7.98
C GLU A 360 3.92 -20.42 -8.97
N TYR A 361 2.99 -19.56 -8.56
CA TYR A 361 1.92 -19.07 -9.42
C TYR A 361 2.45 -18.24 -10.60
N LEU A 362 3.43 -17.36 -10.38
CA LEU A 362 4.02 -16.55 -11.45
C LEU A 362 4.79 -17.39 -12.47
N ASN A 363 5.54 -18.41 -12.04
CA ASN A 363 6.21 -19.33 -12.95
C ASN A 363 5.18 -20.18 -13.71
N TYR A 364 4.10 -20.65 -13.06
CA TYR A 364 3.02 -21.35 -13.77
C TYR A 364 2.30 -20.46 -14.79
N ALA A 365 2.02 -19.20 -14.44
CA ALA A 365 1.48 -18.21 -15.37
C ALA A 365 2.40 -18.04 -16.59
N LYS A 366 3.71 -18.03 -16.37
CA LYS A 366 4.70 -17.88 -17.43
C LYS A 366 4.87 -19.11 -18.31
N ASP A 367 5.15 -20.25 -17.69
CA ASP A 367 5.58 -21.45 -18.39
C ASP A 367 4.40 -22.23 -18.98
N THR A 368 3.24 -22.20 -18.30
CA THR A 368 2.05 -22.98 -18.70
C THR A 368 0.99 -22.13 -19.38
N ARG A 369 0.72 -20.91 -18.88
CA ARG A 369 -0.36 -20.04 -19.39
C ARG A 369 0.12 -19.07 -20.47
N GLY A 370 1.42 -18.94 -20.70
CA GLY A 370 1.98 -18.02 -21.70
C GLY A 370 1.82 -16.55 -21.33
N LEU A 371 1.61 -16.22 -20.06
CA LEU A 371 1.57 -14.85 -19.52
C LEU A 371 3.00 -14.40 -19.17
N LEU A 372 3.26 -13.13 -18.85
CA LEU A 372 4.58 -12.70 -18.32
C LEU A 372 5.79 -13.08 -19.20
N GLN A 373 5.61 -13.12 -20.52
CA GLN A 373 6.63 -13.60 -21.45
C GLN A 373 7.81 -12.64 -21.54
N THR A 374 7.57 -11.34 -21.41
CA THR A 374 8.62 -10.32 -21.43
C THR A 374 9.18 -10.03 -20.03
N SER A 375 8.49 -10.46 -18.98
CA SER A 375 8.90 -10.24 -17.59
C SER A 375 9.96 -11.25 -17.12
N ASN A 376 10.92 -10.77 -16.32
CA ASN A 376 11.92 -11.62 -15.68
C ASN A 376 11.39 -12.22 -14.38
N VAL A 377 10.51 -13.22 -14.48
CA VAL A 377 9.99 -13.95 -13.33
C VAL A 377 11.12 -14.75 -12.66
N PRO A 378 11.42 -14.50 -11.37
CA PRO A 378 12.46 -15.25 -10.67
C PRO A 378 12.10 -16.74 -10.55
N PRO A 379 13.08 -17.66 -10.69
CA PRO A 379 12.83 -19.08 -10.49
C PRO A 379 12.55 -19.38 -9.02
N ILE A 380 11.83 -20.47 -8.76
CA ILE A 380 11.60 -20.97 -7.40
C ILE A 380 12.96 -21.35 -6.79
N PRO A 381 13.33 -20.84 -5.60
CA PRO A 381 14.58 -21.20 -4.96
C PRO A 381 14.68 -22.71 -4.76
N SER A 382 15.80 -23.32 -5.14
CA SER A 382 16.00 -24.79 -5.07
C SER A 382 15.71 -25.39 -3.70
N GLN A 383 16.01 -24.64 -2.63
CA GLN A 383 15.72 -25.00 -1.23
C GLN A 383 14.23 -25.20 -0.91
N LEU A 384 13.35 -24.66 -1.76
CA LEU A 384 11.90 -24.73 -1.64
C LEU A 384 11.27 -25.68 -2.67
N GLY A 385 12.02 -26.07 -3.71
CA GLY A 385 11.52 -26.91 -4.81
C GLY A 385 11.22 -28.35 -4.41
N ASP A 386 11.85 -28.86 -3.34
CA ASP A 386 11.64 -30.23 -2.85
C ASP A 386 10.35 -30.39 -2.01
N LEU A 387 9.69 -29.29 -1.67
CA LEU A 387 8.45 -29.31 -0.91
C LEU A 387 7.25 -29.52 -1.85
N PRO A 388 6.13 -30.11 -1.39
CA PRO A 388 4.92 -30.24 -2.22
C PRO A 388 4.47 -28.88 -2.74
N SER A 389 4.15 -28.81 -4.04
CA SER A 389 3.59 -27.59 -4.68
C SER A 389 2.31 -27.18 -3.97
N LYS A 390 2.13 -25.87 -3.78
CA LYS A 390 0.88 -25.31 -3.26
C LYS A 390 -0.07 -24.86 -4.36
N ILE A 391 0.35 -24.90 -5.63
CA ILE A 391 -0.53 -24.61 -6.75
C ILE A 391 -1.60 -25.69 -6.81
N ARG A 392 -2.86 -25.27 -6.84
CA ARG A 392 -3.96 -26.17 -7.17
C ARG A 392 -4.21 -26.06 -8.66
N GLU A 393 -3.85 -27.11 -9.38
CA GLU A 393 -4.10 -27.22 -10.82
C GLU A 393 -5.59 -27.50 -11.07
N GLY A 394 -6.16 -26.82 -12.08
CA GLY A 394 -7.57 -26.97 -12.48
C GLY A 394 -8.55 -26.03 -11.76
N ASN A 395 -9.82 -26.07 -12.19
CA ASN A 395 -10.93 -25.29 -11.64
C ASN A 395 -11.52 -25.90 -10.36
N LEU A 396 -10.71 -26.43 -9.45
CA LEU A 396 -11.24 -26.97 -8.18
C LEU A 396 -11.72 -25.83 -7.29
N ARG A 397 -12.92 -25.33 -7.59
CA ARG A 397 -13.64 -24.35 -6.79
C ARG A 397 -13.96 -24.96 -5.43
N ALA A 398 -13.99 -24.12 -4.40
CA ALA A 398 -14.36 -24.55 -3.05
C ALA A 398 -15.78 -25.18 -2.97
N ASP A 399 -16.63 -24.96 -3.98
CA ASP A 399 -17.97 -25.54 -4.11
C ASP A 399 -17.98 -26.97 -4.71
N GLY A 400 -16.83 -27.51 -5.11
CA GLY A 400 -16.69 -28.87 -5.63
C GLY A 400 -17.09 -29.06 -7.09
N ASN A 401 -17.40 -27.98 -7.83
CA ASN A 401 -17.63 -28.04 -9.27
C ASN A 401 -16.34 -27.73 -10.04
N ILE A 402 -16.08 -28.50 -11.11
CA ILE A 402 -15.01 -28.27 -12.09
C ILE A 402 -15.53 -27.34 -13.18
#